data_AF-A0A6L8DYT2-F1
#
_entry.id   AF-A0A6L8DYT2-F1
#
_cell.length_a   1.000
_cell.length_b   1.000
_cell.length_c   1.000
_cell.angle_alpha   90.00
_cell.angle_beta   90.00
_cell.angle_gamma   90.00
#
_symmetry.space_group_name_H-M   'P 1'
#
loop_
_entity.id
_entity.type
_entity.pdbx_description
1 polymer ?
#
loop_
_entity_poly.entity_id
_entity_poly.type
_entity_poly.pdbx_seq_one_letter_code
_entity_poly.pdbx_strand_id
1 'polypeptide(L)'
;MTTPPPSNVDSSGNAGPRHTPGTPVTARAPGRVPLDCRGERRHTPGTPVTARAVSLQWCLGGLLAAPFAILPHEVGHYLVLLAFGVPDLTLHYVAVTWDLREFWEAIRRADFDGANAVVPVWAVALSDAMGPIVTYAIVAACCYACARWRPLPVFVAVAVLSQLRIRAGVNHVVREALGIDRPANFDELRVAVLTGIPVEALVGFALLTLLVSVAWLSRFLPPGRRLVAVASMTVGMAVSLYLYAGLIGPWLLP
;
A
#
# COMPACT_ATOMS: atom_id res chain seq x y z
N MET A 1 24.22 15.20 41.75
CA MET A 1 23.90 15.66 40.38
C MET A 1 22.70 16.58 40.50
N THR A 2 22.96 17.87 40.35
CA THR A 2 22.11 18.99 40.74
C THR A 2 21.37 19.56 39.53
N THR A 3 20.06 19.70 39.65
CA THR A 3 19.15 20.29 38.66
C THR A 3 19.23 21.82 38.67
N PRO A 4 19.18 22.50 37.52
CA PRO A 4 19.04 23.96 37.47
C PRO A 4 17.55 24.39 37.53
N PRO A 5 17.25 25.59 38.06
CA PRO A 5 15.90 26.13 38.21
C PRO A 5 15.38 26.87 36.96
N PRO A 6 14.06 27.13 36.87
CA PRO A 6 13.45 27.84 35.75
C PRO A 6 13.58 29.37 35.90
N SER A 7 13.89 30.06 34.80
CA SER A 7 13.89 31.52 34.72
C SER A 7 12.57 32.05 34.18
N ASN A 8 11.80 32.70 35.07
CA ASN A 8 10.75 33.65 34.72
C ASN A 8 11.38 34.98 34.31
N VAL A 9 10.92 35.58 33.20
CA VAL A 9 11.17 36.98 32.87
C VAL A 9 9.83 37.65 32.60
N ASP A 10 9.69 38.78 33.29
CA ASP A 10 8.47 39.51 33.52
C ASP A 10 8.29 40.68 32.53
N SER A 11 7.02 41.08 32.49
CA SER A 11 6.36 42.25 31.93
C SER A 11 7.10 43.60 31.79
N SER A 12 6.90 44.26 30.64
CA SER A 12 6.64 45.71 30.48
C SER A 12 6.13 45.92 29.04
N GLY A 13 5.01 46.58 28.74
CA GLY A 13 4.50 47.82 29.27
C GLY A 13 4.73 48.91 28.23
N ASN A 14 3.84 49.07 27.25
CA ASN A 14 3.77 50.33 26.52
C ASN A 14 2.35 50.63 26.01
N ALA A 15 1.88 51.82 26.36
CA ALA A 15 0.53 52.31 26.13
C ALA A 15 0.54 53.44 25.09
N GLY A 16 -0.49 53.45 24.23
CA GLY A 16 -0.95 54.58 23.41
C GLY A 16 -0.74 54.42 21.90
N PRO A 17 -1.47 55.15 21.02
CA PRO A 17 -2.63 56.02 21.23
C PRO A 17 -3.93 55.50 20.56
N ARG A 18 -5.08 56.00 21.04
CA ARG A 18 -6.39 55.85 20.37
C ARG A 18 -6.37 56.59 19.03
N HIS A 19 -6.57 55.84 17.94
CA HIS A 19 -7.01 56.39 16.66
C HIS A 19 -8.35 55.76 16.24
N THR A 20 -9.34 56.65 16.21
CA THR A 20 -10.60 56.69 15.44
C THR A 20 -11.04 55.47 14.60
N PRO A 21 -12.34 55.11 14.63
CA PRO A 21 -12.92 54.13 13.74
C PRO A 21 -13.01 54.69 12.32
N GLY A 22 -11.99 54.41 11.52
CA GLY A 22 -12.05 54.54 10.07
C GLY A 22 -12.88 53.37 9.52
N THR A 23 -13.94 53.69 8.81
CA THR A 23 -14.72 52.78 7.96
C THR A 23 -13.77 51.84 7.20
N PRO A 24 -13.93 50.51 7.30
CA PRO A 24 -13.18 49.60 6.46
C PRO A 24 -13.64 49.83 5.02
N VAL A 25 -12.82 50.57 4.28
CA VAL A 25 -12.83 50.55 2.82
C VAL A 25 -12.61 49.10 2.44
N THR A 26 -13.70 48.44 2.06
CA THR A 26 -13.67 47.11 1.45
C THR A 26 -12.88 47.24 0.16
N ALA A 27 -11.57 47.04 0.26
CA ALA A 27 -10.69 46.80 -0.87
C ALA A 27 -11.24 45.56 -1.56
N ARG A 28 -12.01 45.81 -2.62
CA ARG A 28 -12.58 44.81 -3.50
C ARG A 28 -11.38 44.11 -4.13
N ALA A 29 -10.98 42.99 -3.54
CA ALA A 29 -9.91 42.17 -4.07
C ALA A 29 -10.22 41.90 -5.56
N PRO A 30 -9.25 42.14 -6.47
CA PRO A 30 -9.46 41.92 -7.89
C PRO A 30 -9.92 40.48 -8.11
N GLY A 31 -11.07 40.36 -8.79
CA GLY A 31 -11.85 39.16 -9.07
C GLY A 31 -11.14 37.83 -8.86
N ARG A 32 -11.32 37.24 -7.68
CA ARG A 32 -11.34 35.78 -7.60
C ARG A 32 -12.61 35.37 -8.33
N VAL A 33 -12.45 35.01 -9.61
CA VAL A 33 -13.44 34.21 -10.34
C VAL A 33 -13.82 33.08 -9.39
N PRO A 34 -15.10 32.97 -8.97
CA PRO A 34 -15.53 31.82 -8.20
C PRO A 34 -15.07 30.60 -8.99
N LEU A 35 -14.18 29.82 -8.39
CA LEU A 35 -13.96 28.45 -8.82
C LEU A 35 -15.31 27.78 -8.59
N ASP A 36 -16.17 27.87 -9.60
CA ASP A 36 -17.39 27.12 -9.68
C ASP A 36 -16.97 25.66 -9.88
N CYS A 37 -16.57 25.04 -8.78
CA CYS A 37 -16.26 23.63 -8.69
C CYS A 37 -17.50 22.77 -8.92
N ARG A 38 -18.68 23.39 -9.11
CA ARG A 38 -19.87 22.82 -9.72
C ARG A 38 -20.00 23.29 -11.16
N GLY A 39 -18.94 23.07 -11.94
CA GLY A 39 -19.11 22.84 -13.36
C GLY A 39 -20.04 21.64 -13.55
N GLU A 40 -21.34 21.91 -13.55
CA GLU A 40 -22.39 21.07 -14.12
C GLU A 40 -21.93 20.79 -15.56
N ARG A 41 -21.16 19.72 -15.72
CA ARG A 41 -20.95 19.11 -17.02
C ARG A 41 -22.35 18.72 -17.45
N ARG A 42 -22.99 19.58 -18.24
CA ARG A 42 -24.19 19.24 -18.99
C ARG A 42 -23.85 17.93 -19.67
N HIS A 43 -24.46 16.86 -19.17
CA HIS A 43 -24.40 15.56 -19.79
C HIS A 43 -25.11 15.74 -21.13
N THR A 44 -24.35 16.13 -22.17
CA THR A 44 -24.71 15.75 -23.53
C THR A 44 -25.00 14.26 -23.46
N PRO A 45 -26.20 13.79 -23.87
CA PRO A 45 -26.56 12.39 -23.79
C PRO A 45 -25.57 11.58 -24.65
N GLY A 46 -24.48 11.18 -24.00
CA GLY A 46 -23.45 10.36 -24.61
C GLY A 46 -24.09 9.03 -24.95
N THR A 47 -23.73 8.49 -26.11
CA THR A 47 -24.11 7.15 -26.52
C THR A 47 -24.00 6.21 -25.32
N PRO A 48 -25.07 5.48 -24.95
CA PRO A 48 -25.04 4.61 -23.79
C PRO A 48 -23.87 3.64 -23.96
N VAL A 49 -22.87 3.74 -23.09
CA VAL A 49 -21.76 2.77 -23.05
C VAL A 49 -22.42 1.39 -22.99
N THR A 50 -21.97 0.38 -23.72
CA THR A 50 -22.59 -0.96 -23.67
C THR A 50 -21.99 -1.79 -22.53
N ALA A 51 -22.74 -2.76 -22.00
CA ALA A 51 -22.23 -3.64 -20.95
C ALA A 51 -20.95 -4.37 -21.41
N ARG A 52 -20.90 -4.75 -22.69
CA ARG A 52 -19.74 -5.36 -23.34
C ARG A 52 -18.50 -4.47 -23.29
N ALA A 53 -18.63 -3.17 -23.59
CA ALA A 53 -17.52 -2.23 -23.52
C ALA A 53 -16.96 -2.11 -22.09
N VAL A 54 -17.84 -2.04 -21.09
CA VAL A 54 -17.43 -2.03 -19.67
C VAL A 54 -16.72 -3.34 -19.32
N SER A 55 -17.29 -4.49 -19.66
CA SER A 55 -16.67 -5.79 -19.37
C SER A 55 -15.27 -5.91 -19.95
N LEU A 56 -15.11 -5.59 -21.25
CA LEU A 56 -13.82 -5.68 -21.92
C LEU A 56 -12.79 -4.74 -21.29
N GLN A 57 -13.16 -3.47 -21.06
CA GLN A 57 -12.24 -2.48 -20.50
C GLN A 57 -11.74 -2.87 -19.10
N TRP A 58 -12.65 -3.37 -18.24
CA TRP A 58 -12.29 -3.79 -16.88
C TRP A 58 -11.55 -5.12 -16.83
N CYS A 59 -11.86 -6.05 -17.75
CA CYS A 59 -11.10 -7.29 -17.92
C CYS A 59 -9.66 -6.99 -18.35
N LEU A 60 -9.47 -6.13 -19.36
CA LEU A 60 -8.14 -5.71 -19.82
C LEU A 60 -7.36 -4.97 -18.74
N GLY A 61 -8.03 -4.12 -17.96
CA GLY A 61 -7.40 -3.49 -16.78
C GLY A 61 -6.93 -4.51 -15.75
N GLY A 62 -7.74 -5.54 -15.49
CA GLY A 62 -7.38 -6.66 -14.62
C GLY A 62 -6.21 -7.50 -15.14
N LEU A 63 -6.12 -7.69 -16.46
CA LEU A 63 -5.09 -8.52 -17.11
C LEU A 63 -3.66 -8.02 -16.86
N LEU A 64 -3.49 -6.73 -16.62
CA LEU A 64 -2.18 -6.13 -16.33
C LEU A 64 -1.83 -6.12 -14.84
N ALA A 65 -2.78 -6.46 -13.95
CA ALA A 65 -2.62 -6.19 -12.53
C ALA A 65 -1.48 -6.99 -11.87
N ALA A 66 -1.31 -8.28 -12.19
CA ALA A 66 -0.37 -9.16 -11.49
C ALA A 66 1.09 -8.70 -11.58
N PRO A 67 1.68 -8.43 -12.76
CA PRO A 67 3.07 -7.98 -12.82
C PRO A 67 3.29 -6.64 -12.07
N PHE A 68 2.35 -5.70 -12.16
CA PHE A 68 2.47 -4.41 -11.46
C PHE A 68 2.19 -4.49 -9.97
N ALA A 69 1.52 -5.55 -9.51
CA ALA A 69 1.24 -5.77 -8.10
C ALA A 69 2.35 -6.56 -7.39
N ILE A 70 2.85 -7.61 -8.04
CA ILE A 70 3.79 -8.58 -7.45
C ILE A 70 5.23 -8.11 -7.60
N LEU A 71 5.67 -7.77 -8.81
CA LEU A 71 7.09 -7.51 -9.05
C LEU A 71 7.63 -6.35 -8.19
N PRO A 72 6.95 -5.19 -8.08
CA PRO A 72 7.45 -4.13 -7.20
C PRO A 72 7.53 -4.52 -5.72
N HIS A 73 6.63 -5.39 -5.25
CA HIS A 73 6.66 -5.90 -3.88
C HIS A 73 7.94 -6.72 -3.64
N GLU A 74 8.23 -7.67 -4.54
CA GLU A 74 9.47 -8.47 -4.47
C GLU A 74 10.72 -7.62 -4.64
N VAL A 75 10.69 -6.62 -5.52
CA VAL A 75 11.78 -5.64 -5.68
C VAL A 75 12.02 -4.88 -4.36
N GLY A 76 10.97 -4.59 -3.59
CA GLY A 76 11.11 -3.98 -2.26
C GLY A 76 11.96 -4.82 -1.31
N HIS A 77 11.68 -6.13 -1.21
CA HIS A 77 12.50 -7.07 -0.43
C HIS A 77 13.93 -7.12 -0.96
N TYR A 78 14.08 -7.30 -2.27
CA TYR A 78 15.38 -7.47 -2.93
C TYR A 78 16.31 -6.27 -2.72
N LEU A 79 15.81 -5.04 -2.89
CA LEU A 79 16.63 -3.83 -2.77
C LEU A 79 17.20 -3.64 -1.37
N VAL A 80 16.45 -4.02 -0.32
CA VAL A 80 16.96 -3.94 1.06
C VAL A 80 18.08 -4.95 1.27
N LEU A 81 17.87 -6.23 0.93
CA LEU A 81 18.89 -7.27 1.09
C LEU A 81 20.14 -6.96 0.25
N LEU A 82 19.94 -6.43 -0.96
CA LEU A 82 21.04 -5.98 -1.83
C LEU A 82 21.84 -4.84 -1.19
N ALA A 83 21.16 -3.84 -0.61
CA ALA A 83 21.83 -2.71 0.05
C ALA A 83 22.66 -3.12 1.27
N PHE A 84 22.31 -4.25 1.91
CA PHE A 84 23.05 -4.84 3.02
C PHE A 84 24.05 -5.93 2.61
N GLY A 85 24.23 -6.17 1.31
CA GLY A 85 25.25 -7.09 0.79
C GLY A 85 24.98 -8.55 1.12
N VAL A 86 23.72 -8.97 1.21
CA VAL A 86 23.36 -10.37 1.46
C VAL A 86 23.80 -11.24 0.27
N PRO A 87 24.60 -12.31 0.51
CA PRO A 87 25.09 -13.18 -0.56
C PRO A 87 23.99 -14.05 -1.17
N ASP A 88 24.23 -14.57 -2.37
CA ASP A 88 23.35 -15.51 -3.10
C ASP A 88 21.90 -15.03 -3.28
N LEU A 89 21.72 -13.71 -3.30
CA LEU A 89 20.42 -13.07 -3.44
C LEU A 89 19.88 -13.17 -4.87
N THR A 90 18.74 -13.82 -5.03
CA THR A 90 18.05 -13.98 -6.31
C THR A 90 16.64 -13.38 -6.25
N LEU A 91 16.36 -12.46 -7.17
CA LEU A 91 14.99 -11.95 -7.41
C LEU A 91 14.27 -12.90 -8.36
N HIS A 92 13.27 -13.60 -7.86
CA HIS A 92 12.33 -14.39 -8.64
C HIS A 92 11.08 -13.56 -8.96
N TYR A 93 10.29 -14.03 -9.93
CA TYR A 93 9.08 -13.34 -10.36
C TYR A 93 7.98 -13.23 -9.27
N VAL A 94 8.02 -14.08 -8.23
CA VAL A 94 7.04 -14.14 -7.12
C VAL A 94 7.69 -14.27 -5.74
N ALA A 95 9.01 -14.12 -5.64
CA ALA A 95 9.72 -14.27 -4.38
C ALA A 95 11.12 -13.65 -4.46
N VAL A 96 11.73 -13.42 -3.30
CA VAL A 96 13.17 -13.20 -3.17
C VAL A 96 13.76 -14.36 -2.38
N THR A 97 14.82 -14.98 -2.91
CA THR A 97 15.52 -16.09 -2.26
C THR A 97 16.97 -15.72 -1.96
N TRP A 98 17.51 -16.30 -0.89
CA TRP A 98 18.91 -16.29 -0.47
C TRP A 98 19.12 -17.46 0.49
N ASP A 99 20.37 -17.77 0.88
CA ASP A 99 20.62 -18.87 1.83
C ASP A 99 20.15 -18.52 3.25
N LEU A 100 18.91 -18.89 3.50
CA LEU A 100 18.13 -18.54 4.67
C LEU A 100 18.27 -19.55 5.81
N ARG A 101 18.92 -20.69 5.58
CA ARG A 101 18.78 -21.84 6.48
C ARG A 101 19.43 -21.59 7.82
N GLU A 102 20.70 -21.20 7.83
CA GLU A 102 21.46 -20.96 9.06
C GLU A 102 20.85 -19.82 9.88
N PHE A 103 20.44 -18.74 9.21
CA PHE A 103 19.77 -17.61 9.83
C PHE A 103 18.47 -18.03 10.55
N TRP A 104 17.54 -18.70 9.86
CA TRP A 104 16.28 -19.10 10.49
C TRP A 104 16.45 -20.23 11.52
N GLU A 105 17.46 -21.10 11.38
CA GLU A 105 17.81 -22.07 12.42
C GLU A 105 18.30 -21.39 13.70
N ALA A 106 19.09 -20.31 13.58
CA ALA A 106 19.50 -19.49 14.73
C ALA A 106 18.30 -18.76 15.37
N ILE A 107 17.45 -18.11 14.56
CA ILE A 107 16.21 -17.46 15.05
C ILE A 107 15.29 -18.44 15.78
N ARG A 108 15.07 -19.66 15.24
CA ARG A 108 14.25 -20.69 15.90
C ARG A 108 14.81 -21.15 17.25
N ARG A 109 16.13 -21.07 17.43
CA ARG A 109 16.81 -21.39 18.70
C ARG A 109 16.92 -20.19 19.64
N ALA A 110 16.34 -19.03 19.28
CA ALA A 110 16.53 -17.75 19.96
C ALA A 110 18.01 -17.33 20.08
N ASP A 111 18.86 -17.81 19.17
CA ASP A 111 20.28 -17.45 19.06
C ASP A 111 20.44 -16.23 18.13
N PHE A 112 20.13 -15.05 18.65
CA PHE A 112 20.19 -13.81 17.89
C PHE A 112 21.62 -13.40 17.52
N ASP A 113 22.61 -13.78 18.33
CA ASP A 113 24.03 -13.50 18.04
C ASP A 113 24.50 -14.34 16.85
N GLY A 114 24.16 -15.64 16.83
CA GLY A 114 24.41 -16.52 15.69
C GLY A 114 23.68 -16.05 14.43
N ALA A 115 22.43 -15.58 14.55
CA ALA A 115 21.70 -15.01 13.42
C ALA A 115 22.39 -13.76 12.85
N ASN A 116 22.80 -12.83 13.73
CA ASN A 116 23.51 -11.60 13.35
C ASN A 116 24.88 -11.86 12.72
N ALA A 117 25.52 -12.99 13.04
CA ALA A 117 26.77 -13.41 12.39
C ALA A 117 26.57 -13.82 10.93
N VAL A 118 25.37 -14.30 10.55
CA VAL A 118 25.01 -14.59 9.16
C VAL A 118 24.59 -13.31 8.44
N VAL A 119 23.60 -12.60 8.97
CA VAL A 119 23.13 -11.31 8.46
C VAL A 119 22.49 -10.51 9.60
N PRO A 120 22.62 -9.17 9.63
CA PRO A 120 21.97 -8.38 10.68
C PRO A 120 20.46 -8.63 10.73
N VAL A 121 19.95 -9.04 11.89
CA VAL A 121 18.53 -9.41 12.10
C VAL A 121 17.59 -8.28 11.68
N TRP A 122 17.97 -7.04 12.00
CA TRP A 122 17.19 -5.86 11.66
C TRP A 122 17.14 -5.60 10.14
N ALA A 123 18.16 -6.00 9.37
CA ALA A 123 18.18 -5.84 7.91
C ALA A 123 17.20 -6.81 7.25
N VAL A 124 17.12 -8.05 7.76
CA VAL A 124 16.11 -9.03 7.32
C VAL A 124 14.71 -8.58 7.70
N ALA A 125 14.52 -8.08 8.93
CA ALA A 125 13.23 -7.53 9.36
C ALA A 125 12.78 -6.35 8.48
N LEU A 126 13.71 -5.44 8.15
CA LEU A 126 13.45 -4.33 7.25
C LEU A 126 13.12 -4.81 5.84
N SER A 127 13.83 -5.83 5.35
CA SER A 127 13.54 -6.44 4.05
C SER A 127 12.13 -7.00 4.04
N ASP A 128 11.77 -7.85 5.01
CA ASP A 128 10.43 -8.44 5.11
C ASP A 128 9.33 -7.37 5.27
N ALA A 129 9.64 -6.23 5.87
CA ALA A 129 8.70 -5.10 5.92
C ALA A 129 8.61 -4.31 4.60
N MET A 130 9.65 -4.31 3.77
CA MET A 130 9.74 -3.44 2.60
C MET A 130 8.79 -3.85 1.47
N GLY A 131 8.57 -5.15 1.23
CA GLY A 131 7.54 -5.60 0.29
C GLY A 131 6.15 -5.04 0.63
N PRO A 132 5.64 -5.23 1.86
CA PRO A 132 4.45 -4.58 2.38
C PRO A 132 4.42 -3.05 2.19
N ILE A 133 5.50 -2.36 2.54
CA ILE A 133 5.61 -0.89 2.42
C ILE A 133 5.46 -0.45 0.96
N VAL A 134 6.15 -1.10 0.02
CA VAL A 134 6.05 -0.81 -1.41
C VAL A 134 4.64 -1.08 -1.92
N THR A 135 3.99 -2.16 -1.46
CA THR A 135 2.58 -2.42 -1.75
C THR A 135 1.67 -1.27 -1.32
N TYR A 136 1.84 -0.74 -0.10
CA TYR A 136 1.04 0.40 0.36
C TYR A 136 1.30 1.67 -0.44
N ALA A 137 2.55 1.92 -0.83
CA ALA A 137 2.91 3.05 -1.69
C ALA A 137 2.22 2.94 -3.07
N ILE A 138 2.16 1.74 -3.66
CA ILE A 138 1.46 1.47 -4.93
C ILE A 138 -0.04 1.70 -4.79
N VAL A 139 -0.65 1.18 -3.72
CA VAL A 139 -2.08 1.38 -3.45
C VAL A 139 -2.40 2.87 -3.32
N ALA A 140 -1.58 3.62 -2.58
CA ALA A 140 -1.73 5.07 -2.43
C ALA A 140 -1.58 5.79 -3.78
N ALA A 141 -0.58 5.43 -4.59
CA ALA A 141 -0.35 5.98 -5.92
C ALA A 141 -1.53 5.71 -6.86
N CYS A 142 -2.09 4.50 -6.85
CA CYS A 142 -3.29 4.16 -7.63
C CYS A 142 -4.53 4.95 -7.17
N CYS A 143 -4.73 5.12 -5.86
CA CYS A 143 -5.81 5.95 -5.32
C CYS A 143 -5.68 7.42 -5.76
N TYR A 144 -4.47 7.95 -5.69
CA TYR A 144 -4.15 9.30 -6.14
C TYR A 144 -4.36 9.47 -7.66
N ALA A 145 -3.89 8.51 -8.45
CA ALA A 145 -4.04 8.53 -9.90
C ALA A 145 -5.53 8.53 -10.33
N CYS A 146 -6.35 7.69 -9.69
CA CYS A 146 -7.80 7.67 -9.90
C CYS A 146 -8.46 9.01 -9.56
N ALA A 147 -8.01 9.67 -8.49
CA ALA A 147 -8.51 10.99 -8.10
C ALA A 147 -8.11 12.10 -9.09
N ARG A 148 -6.93 12.00 -9.73
CA ARG A 148 -6.35 13.11 -10.52
C ARG A 148 -6.55 13.04 -12.03
N TRP A 149 -6.48 11.85 -12.64
CA TRP A 149 -6.31 11.72 -14.10
C TRP A 149 -7.42 10.97 -14.84
N ARG A 150 -8.52 10.66 -14.13
CA ARG A 150 -9.64 9.76 -14.49
C ARG A 150 -9.40 8.34 -13.99
N PRO A 151 -10.47 7.65 -13.54
CA PRO A 151 -10.34 6.29 -13.06
C PRO A 151 -10.10 5.32 -14.20
N LEU A 152 -8.86 4.89 -14.35
CA LEU A 152 -8.51 3.79 -15.25
C LEU A 152 -8.70 2.47 -14.52
N PRO A 153 -9.36 1.46 -15.13
CA PRO A 153 -9.58 0.15 -14.49
C PRO A 153 -8.30 -0.52 -14.01
N VAL A 154 -7.17 -0.30 -14.69
CA VAL A 154 -5.86 -0.84 -14.30
C VAL A 154 -5.43 -0.39 -12.91
N PHE A 155 -5.64 0.87 -12.53
CA PHE A 155 -5.25 1.37 -11.20
C PHE A 155 -6.09 0.74 -10.09
N VAL A 156 -7.38 0.54 -10.35
CA VAL A 156 -8.26 -0.15 -9.39
C VAL A 156 -7.85 -1.61 -9.26
N ALA A 157 -7.59 -2.29 -10.37
CA ALA A 157 -7.19 -3.68 -10.39
C ALA A 157 -5.84 -3.92 -9.68
N VAL A 158 -4.83 -3.10 -9.99
CA VAL A 158 -3.52 -3.16 -9.32
C VAL A 158 -3.67 -2.95 -7.81
N ALA A 159 -4.35 -1.88 -7.38
CA ALA A 159 -4.53 -1.60 -5.96
C ALA A 159 -5.26 -2.70 -5.19
N VAL A 160 -6.26 -3.34 -5.80
CA VAL A 160 -6.98 -4.47 -5.20
C VAL A 160 -6.08 -5.71 -5.16
N LEU A 161 -5.41 -6.04 -6.27
CA LEU A 161 -4.58 -7.24 -6.37
C LEU A 161 -3.36 -7.19 -5.45
N SER A 162 -2.68 -6.04 -5.36
CA SER A 162 -1.52 -5.83 -4.48
C SER A 162 -1.81 -6.16 -3.02
N GLN A 163 -3.07 -6.11 -2.61
CA GLN A 163 -3.48 -6.35 -1.22
C GLN A 163 -3.97 -7.78 -0.98
N LEU A 164 -4.14 -8.62 -2.00
CA LEU A 164 -4.60 -10.01 -1.81
C LEU A 164 -3.66 -10.85 -0.94
N ARG A 165 -2.40 -10.44 -0.78
CA ARG A 165 -1.42 -11.06 0.13
C ARG A 165 -1.93 -11.14 1.58
N ILE A 166 -2.78 -10.20 2.01
CA ILE A 166 -3.38 -10.21 3.35
C ILE A 166 -4.21 -11.47 3.64
N ARG A 167 -4.62 -12.20 2.60
CA ARG A 167 -5.27 -13.51 2.74
C ARG A 167 -4.44 -14.47 3.58
N ALA A 168 -3.11 -14.49 3.44
CA ALA A 168 -2.23 -15.37 4.21
C ALA A 168 -2.29 -15.02 5.71
N GLY A 169 -2.15 -13.73 6.05
CA GLY A 169 -2.24 -13.23 7.42
C GLY A 169 -3.61 -13.44 8.07
N VAL A 170 -4.70 -13.14 7.35
CA VAL A 170 -6.07 -13.38 7.85
C VAL A 170 -6.31 -14.87 8.10
N ASN A 171 -5.88 -15.74 7.19
CA ASN A 171 -6.01 -17.19 7.39
C ASN A 171 -5.21 -17.68 8.60
N HIS A 172 -4.04 -17.09 8.85
CA HIS A 172 -3.22 -17.42 10.02
C HIS A 172 -3.93 -17.03 11.32
N VAL A 173 -4.38 -15.77 11.44
CA VAL A 173 -5.09 -15.28 12.64
C VAL A 173 -6.38 -16.08 12.90
N VAL A 174 -7.15 -16.41 11.86
CA VAL A 174 -8.35 -17.24 11.99
C VAL A 174 -8.01 -18.65 12.46
N ARG A 175 -6.94 -19.27 11.94
CA ARG A 175 -6.52 -20.61 12.35
C ARG A 175 -6.01 -20.64 13.78
N GLU A 176 -5.23 -19.64 14.17
CA GLU A 176 -4.75 -19.47 15.54
C GLU A 176 -5.92 -19.31 16.52
N ALA A 177 -6.92 -18.48 16.19
CA ALA A 177 -8.13 -18.33 16.98
C ALA A 177 -8.95 -19.64 17.11
N LEU A 178 -8.79 -20.57 16.16
CA LEU A 178 -9.40 -21.91 16.18
C LEU A 178 -8.49 -22.97 16.84
N GLY A 179 -7.32 -22.59 17.34
CA GLY A 179 -6.33 -23.52 17.92
C GLY A 179 -5.70 -24.46 16.91
N ILE A 180 -5.70 -24.11 15.62
CA ILE A 180 -5.12 -24.92 14.55
C ILE A 180 -3.64 -24.52 14.37
N ASP A 181 -2.74 -25.32 14.94
CA ASP A 181 -1.31 -25.12 14.75
C ASP A 181 -0.87 -25.66 13.37
N ARG A 182 -0.42 -24.77 12.50
CA ARG A 182 0.18 -25.10 11.21
C ARG A 182 1.29 -24.12 10.88
N PRO A 183 2.39 -24.60 10.27
CA PRO A 183 3.43 -23.70 9.80
C PRO A 183 2.85 -22.70 8.80
N ALA A 184 3.15 -21.43 9.04
CA ALA A 184 2.81 -20.32 8.16
C ALA A 184 4.11 -19.58 7.80
N ASN A 185 4.16 -19.05 6.59
CA ASN A 185 5.28 -18.26 6.11
C ASN A 185 4.75 -17.13 5.23
N PHE A 186 4.74 -15.92 5.78
CA PHE A 186 4.34 -14.68 5.11
C PHE A 186 5.03 -13.50 5.79
N ASP A 187 5.11 -12.37 5.08
CA ASP A 187 5.94 -11.22 5.46
C ASP A 187 5.61 -10.69 6.85
N GLU A 188 4.32 -10.48 7.15
CA GLU A 188 3.92 -9.94 8.46
C GLU A 188 4.31 -10.86 9.61
N LEU A 189 4.26 -12.19 9.43
CA LEU A 189 4.70 -13.12 10.46
C LEU A 189 6.21 -13.07 10.64
N ARG A 190 6.98 -12.98 9.55
CA ARG A 190 8.44 -12.85 9.62
C ARG A 190 8.84 -11.55 10.31
N VAL A 191 8.21 -10.43 9.95
CA VAL A 191 8.40 -9.14 10.64
C VAL A 191 8.04 -9.26 12.12
N ALA A 192 6.91 -9.89 12.46
CA ALA A 192 6.49 -10.08 13.84
C ALA A 192 7.53 -10.87 14.66
N VAL A 193 8.03 -11.99 14.12
CA VAL A 193 9.06 -12.82 14.76
C VAL A 193 10.36 -12.04 14.97
N LEU A 194 10.79 -11.24 14.00
CA LEU A 194 12.08 -10.54 14.05
C LEU A 194 12.05 -9.23 14.86
N THR A 195 10.88 -8.60 15.00
CA THR A 195 10.74 -7.29 15.68
C THR A 195 10.03 -7.37 17.02
N GLY A 196 9.32 -8.47 17.30
CA GLY A 196 8.44 -8.59 18.47
C GLY A 196 7.11 -7.83 18.34
N ILE A 197 6.83 -7.20 17.20
CA ILE A 197 5.52 -6.58 16.94
C ILE A 197 4.47 -7.69 16.79
N PRO A 198 3.32 -7.62 17.48
CA PRO A 198 2.25 -8.61 17.33
C PRO A 198 1.79 -8.74 15.86
N VAL A 199 1.67 -9.98 15.37
CA VAL A 199 1.28 -10.24 13.97
C VAL A 199 -0.11 -9.70 13.65
N GLU A 200 -1.01 -9.69 14.65
CA GLU A 200 -2.38 -9.17 14.54
C GLU A 200 -2.38 -7.66 14.29
N ALA A 201 -1.41 -6.92 14.82
CA ALA A 201 -1.29 -5.49 14.57
C ALA A 201 -0.92 -5.22 13.10
N LEU A 202 0.03 -5.99 12.56
CA LEU A 202 0.45 -5.88 11.16
C LEU A 202 -0.65 -6.31 10.19
N VAL A 203 -1.30 -7.45 10.46
CA VAL A 203 -2.44 -7.95 9.69
C VAL A 203 -3.63 -6.99 9.78
N GLY A 204 -3.91 -6.44 10.97
CA GLY A 204 -4.98 -5.47 11.19
C GLY A 204 -4.76 -4.17 10.41
N PHE A 205 -3.52 -3.66 10.38
CA PHE A 205 -3.15 -2.49 9.58
C PHE A 205 -3.32 -2.75 8.07
N ALA A 206 -2.87 -3.90 7.58
CA ALA A 206 -3.04 -4.29 6.19
C ALA A 206 -4.52 -4.43 5.80
N LEU A 207 -5.34 -5.02 6.68
CA LEU A 207 -6.79 -5.16 6.47
C LEU A 207 -7.49 -3.79 6.47
N LEU A 208 -7.12 -2.89 7.38
CA LEU A 208 -7.65 -1.52 7.39
C LEU A 208 -7.32 -0.80 6.08
N THR A 209 -6.08 -0.92 5.61
CA THR A 209 -5.65 -0.33 4.34
C THR A 209 -6.48 -0.89 3.16
N LEU A 210 -6.74 -2.20 3.15
CA LEU A 210 -7.61 -2.83 2.15
C LEU A 210 -9.02 -2.27 2.18
N LEU A 211 -9.64 -2.21 3.37
CA LEU A 211 -11.00 -1.72 3.51
C LEU A 211 -11.14 -0.25 3.10
N VAL A 212 -10.22 0.61 3.55
CA VAL A 212 -10.22 2.04 3.23
C VAL A 212 -10.00 2.26 1.74
N SER A 213 -8.99 1.61 1.15
CA SER A 213 -8.67 1.77 -0.27
C SER A 213 -9.77 1.20 -1.17
N VAL A 214 -10.33 0.03 -0.88
CA VAL A 214 -11.45 -0.54 -1.65
C VAL A 214 -12.70 0.33 -1.52
N ALA A 215 -13.05 0.79 -0.32
CA ALA A 215 -14.17 1.69 -0.11
C ALA A 215 -13.99 3.00 -0.91
N TRP A 216 -12.78 3.57 -0.89
CA TRP A 216 -12.44 4.75 -1.69
C TRP A 216 -12.54 4.48 -3.19
N LEU A 217 -11.90 3.41 -3.67
CA LEU A 217 -11.82 3.06 -5.09
C LEU A 217 -13.18 2.66 -5.68
N SER A 218 -14.08 2.12 -4.86
CA SER A 218 -15.45 1.74 -5.28
C SER A 218 -16.25 2.92 -5.86
N ARG A 219 -15.92 4.15 -5.48
CA ARG A 219 -16.55 5.38 -6.00
C ARG A 219 -16.26 5.62 -7.47
N PHE A 220 -15.19 5.02 -7.98
CA PHE A 220 -14.76 5.14 -9.37
C PHE A 220 -15.33 4.04 -10.29
N LEU A 221 -16.05 3.06 -9.74
CA LEU A 221 -16.74 2.04 -10.53
C LEU A 221 -17.93 2.66 -11.29
N PRO A 222 -18.21 2.21 -12.54
CA PRO A 222 -19.28 2.77 -13.34
C PRO A 222 -20.65 2.58 -12.65
N PRO A 223 -21.40 3.68 -12.39
CA PRO A 223 -22.70 3.59 -11.74
C PRO A 223 -23.66 2.76 -12.61
N GLY A 224 -24.52 1.95 -11.96
CA GLY A 224 -25.44 1.03 -12.64
C GLY A 224 -24.80 -0.23 -13.23
N ARG A 225 -23.45 -0.34 -13.25
CA ARG A 225 -22.73 -1.52 -13.79
C ARG A 225 -21.56 -2.00 -12.94
N ARG A 226 -21.59 -1.65 -11.65
CA ARG A 226 -20.52 -2.00 -10.70
C ARG A 226 -20.26 -3.50 -10.65
N LEU A 227 -21.31 -4.32 -10.62
CA LEU A 227 -21.16 -5.78 -10.59
C LEU A 227 -20.45 -6.31 -11.84
N VAL A 228 -20.82 -5.83 -13.02
CA VAL A 228 -20.20 -6.21 -14.29
C VAL A 228 -18.72 -5.82 -14.32
N ALA A 229 -18.40 -4.60 -13.88
CA ALA A 229 -17.03 -4.10 -13.80
C ALA A 229 -16.19 -4.94 -12.83
N VAL A 230 -16.69 -5.19 -11.62
CA VAL A 230 -16.00 -6.00 -10.60
C VAL A 230 -15.79 -7.43 -11.09
N ALA A 231 -16.83 -8.09 -11.61
CA ALA A 231 -16.72 -9.47 -12.10
C ALA A 231 -15.71 -9.58 -13.25
N SER A 232 -15.76 -8.64 -14.21
CA SER A 232 -14.83 -8.65 -15.36
C SER A 232 -13.40 -8.36 -14.93
N MET A 233 -13.20 -7.43 -13.99
CA MET A 233 -11.90 -7.14 -13.39
C MET A 233 -11.34 -8.36 -12.66
N THR A 234 -12.16 -9.06 -11.87
CA THR A 234 -11.75 -10.29 -11.17
C THR A 234 -11.33 -11.39 -12.12
N VAL A 235 -12.09 -11.61 -13.21
CA VAL A 235 -11.70 -12.55 -14.28
C VAL A 235 -10.36 -12.13 -14.89
N GLY A 236 -10.19 -10.86 -15.24
CA GLY A 236 -8.94 -10.32 -15.76
C GLY A 236 -7.76 -10.53 -14.82
N MET A 237 -7.92 -10.25 -13.52
CA MET A 237 -6.89 -10.47 -12.50
C MET A 237 -6.54 -11.95 -12.33
N ALA A 238 -7.53 -12.84 -12.36
CA ALA A 238 -7.28 -14.28 -12.27
C ALA A 238 -6.48 -14.80 -13.48
N VAL A 239 -6.84 -14.35 -14.68
CA VAL A 239 -6.08 -14.64 -15.91
C VAL A 239 -4.68 -14.03 -15.82
N SER A 240 -4.55 -12.78 -15.37
CA SER A 240 -3.27 -12.10 -15.15
C SER A 240 -2.35 -12.91 -14.23
N LEU A 241 -2.87 -13.36 -13.09
CA LEU A 241 -2.11 -14.15 -12.13
C LEU A 241 -1.68 -15.50 -12.71
N TYR A 242 -2.57 -16.19 -13.41
CA TYR A 242 -2.23 -17.45 -14.08
C TYR A 242 -1.16 -17.26 -15.15
N LEU A 243 -1.30 -16.27 -16.03
CA LEU A 243 -0.34 -15.99 -17.09
C LEU A 243 1.00 -15.52 -16.52
N TYR A 244 0.98 -14.64 -15.52
CA TYR A 244 2.20 -14.13 -14.89
C TYR A 244 2.92 -15.24 -14.11
N ALA A 245 2.25 -15.92 -13.20
CA ALA A 245 2.91 -16.93 -12.37
C ALA A 245 3.25 -18.22 -13.14
N GLY A 246 2.44 -18.59 -14.14
CA GLY A 246 2.59 -19.86 -14.85
C GLY A 246 3.42 -19.81 -16.13
N LEU A 247 3.50 -18.65 -16.80
CA LEU A 247 4.09 -18.57 -18.14
C LEU A 247 5.11 -17.43 -18.28
N ILE A 248 4.71 -16.20 -17.98
CA ILE A 248 5.51 -15.00 -18.28
C ILE A 248 6.60 -14.79 -17.23
N GLY A 249 6.26 -14.91 -15.94
CA GLY A 249 7.16 -14.71 -14.82
C GLY A 249 8.42 -15.55 -14.89
N PRO A 250 8.33 -16.90 -15.03
CA PRO A 250 9.48 -17.78 -15.18
C PRO A 250 10.37 -17.49 -16.41
N TRP A 251 9.84 -16.78 -17.41
CA TRP A 251 10.62 -16.37 -18.58
C TRP A 251 11.34 -15.04 -18.37
N LEU A 252 10.78 -14.16 -17.54
CA LEU A 252 11.35 -12.83 -17.24
C LEU A 252 12.42 -12.88 -16.14
N LEU A 253 12.18 -13.70 -15.11
CA LEU A 253 13.02 -13.85 -13.93
C LEU A 253 13.10 -15.33 -13.57
N PRO A 254 14.20 -15.78 -12.95
CA PRO A 254 14.36 -17.16 -12.49
C PRO A 254 13.28 -17.57 -11.48
#